data_AF-A0A9E0HDI3-F1
#
_entry.id   AF-A0A9E0HDI3-F1
#
_cell.length_a   1.000
_cell.length_b   1.000
_cell.length_c   1.000
_cell.angle_alpha   90.00
_cell.angle_beta   90.00
_cell.angle_gamma   90.00
#
_symmetry.space_group_name_H-M   'P 1'
#
loop_
_entity.id
_entity.type
_entity.pdbx_description
1 polymer ?
#
loop_
_entity_poly.entity_id
_entity_poly.type
_entity_poly.pdbx_seq_one_letter_code
_entity_poly.pdbx_strand_id
1 'polypeptide(L)'
;MDATTAPAPERRWRRFADVVALALGVNVWLSLVVIPAVQIGALGTGVRLALTVAPLLVLAAGVALRSELILLGGFPSTLLLPITVEPAIAAAHLFGPIRLAVVALGVIAYLLAGSYFMSFHEPATPRAQRPLASSTAGPAERWRRRERVYWELTALSVVCPVLGLYWVNFDPAIEAFLAQMYAGRVAAMSTLLNVAVLTLWLLLYLFVFLGVLKPHRTGDRDLVTDLAMTRAQARSGRPRLRFHLAVAAALGLMAALVYLRHR
;
A
#
# COMPACT_ATOMS: atom_id res chain seq x y z
N MET A 1 -26.66 24.50 -6.98
CA MET A 1 -25.78 23.50 -6.33
C MET A 1 -26.24 22.15 -6.84
N ASP A 2 -25.69 21.72 -7.98
CA ASP A 2 -26.21 20.56 -8.71
C ASP A 2 -25.52 19.28 -8.24
N ALA A 3 -26.25 18.47 -7.47
CA ALA A 3 -25.84 17.16 -6.98
C ALA A 3 -26.09 16.02 -7.99
N THR A 4 -26.25 16.34 -9.27
CA THR A 4 -26.57 15.39 -10.36
C THR A 4 -25.62 15.70 -11.50
N THR A 5 -24.57 14.94 -11.81
CA THR A 5 -24.58 13.52 -12.15
C THR A 5 -23.14 13.00 -12.16
N ALA A 6 -22.71 12.28 -11.12
CA ALA A 6 -21.55 11.39 -11.28
C ALA A 6 -21.88 10.38 -12.41
N PRO A 7 -20.98 10.16 -13.39
CA PRO A 7 -21.20 9.21 -14.48
C PRO A 7 -21.58 7.83 -13.93
N ALA A 8 -22.52 7.14 -14.60
CA ALA A 8 -23.04 5.83 -14.20
C ALA A 8 -21.96 4.79 -13.77
N PRO A 9 -20.78 4.65 -14.43
CA PRO A 9 -19.73 3.74 -13.97
C PRO A 9 -19.20 4.10 -12.58
N GLU A 10 -19.02 5.38 -12.30
CA GLU A 10 -18.48 5.87 -11.03
C GLU A 10 -19.43 5.57 -9.86
N ARG A 11 -20.76 5.69 -10.07
CA ARG A 11 -21.76 5.31 -9.06
C ARG A 11 -21.74 3.82 -8.75
N ARG A 12 -21.57 2.97 -9.76
CA ARG A 12 -21.52 1.50 -9.60
C ARG A 12 -20.25 1.07 -8.87
N TRP A 13 -19.11 1.65 -9.23
CA TRP A 13 -17.84 1.42 -8.55
C TRP A 13 -17.90 1.82 -7.08
N ARG A 14 -18.43 3.01 -6.79
CA ARG A 14 -18.61 3.51 -5.43
C ARG A 14 -19.47 2.56 -4.58
N ARG A 15 -20.59 2.06 -5.11
CA ARG A 15 -21.43 1.08 -4.39
C ARG A 15 -20.71 -0.24 -4.16
N PHE A 16 -19.93 -0.70 -5.13
CA PHE A 16 -19.13 -1.91 -4.98
C PHE A 16 -18.08 -1.74 -3.87
N ALA A 17 -17.35 -0.64 -3.87
CA ALA A 17 -16.39 -0.28 -2.82
C ALA A 17 -17.05 -0.25 -1.42
N ASP A 18 -18.20 0.42 -1.29
CA ASP A 18 -18.96 0.51 -0.04
C ASP A 18 -19.36 -0.90 0.47
N VAL A 19 -19.84 -1.77 -0.42
CA VAL A 19 -20.23 -3.15 -0.08
C VAL A 19 -19.02 -3.99 0.35
N VAL A 20 -17.89 -3.90 -0.35
CA VAL A 20 -16.68 -4.65 -0.01
C VAL A 20 -16.12 -4.19 1.33
N ALA A 21 -16.06 -2.88 1.57
CA ALA A 21 -15.62 -2.32 2.85
C ALA A 21 -16.51 -2.78 4.01
N LEU A 22 -17.84 -2.77 3.83
CA LEU A 22 -18.79 -3.29 4.81
C LEU A 22 -18.59 -4.79 5.08
N ALA A 23 -18.51 -5.60 4.03
CA ALA A 23 -18.37 -7.05 4.17
C ALA A 23 -17.08 -7.44 4.91
N LEU A 24 -15.95 -6.82 4.53
CA LEU A 24 -14.67 -7.04 5.20
C LEU A 24 -14.67 -6.50 6.62
N GLY A 25 -15.21 -5.30 6.86
CA GLY A 25 -15.29 -4.69 8.18
C GLY A 25 -16.16 -5.51 9.14
N VAL A 26 -17.33 -5.97 8.69
CA VAL A 26 -18.21 -6.86 9.47
C VAL A 26 -17.51 -8.20 9.77
N ASN A 27 -16.80 -8.78 8.80
CA ASN A 27 -16.05 -10.02 9.02
C ASN A 27 -14.96 -9.84 10.09
N VAL A 28 -14.20 -8.74 10.02
CA VAL A 28 -13.18 -8.41 11.02
C VAL A 28 -13.80 -8.20 12.39
N TRP A 29 -14.89 -7.44 12.48
CA TRP A 29 -15.62 -7.21 13.73
C TRP A 29 -16.13 -8.52 14.35
N LEU A 30 -16.76 -9.39 13.56
CA LEU A 30 -17.24 -10.69 14.04
C LEU A 30 -16.09 -11.53 14.57
N SER A 31 -15.00 -11.62 13.81
CA SER A 31 -13.89 -12.53 14.11
C SER A 31 -13.02 -12.08 15.28
N LEU A 32 -12.83 -10.76 15.45
CA LEU A 32 -11.94 -10.18 16.46
C LEU A 32 -12.67 -9.83 17.76
N VAL A 33 -13.97 -9.49 17.69
CA VAL A 33 -14.74 -9.01 18.85
C VAL A 33 -15.86 -9.98 19.22
N VAL A 34 -16.78 -10.26 18.31
CA VAL A 34 -18.04 -10.96 18.67
C VAL A 34 -17.79 -12.42 19.03
N ILE A 35 -17.09 -13.17 18.18
CA ILE A 35 -16.85 -14.61 18.40
C ILE A 35 -16.10 -14.85 19.72
N PRO A 36 -14.97 -14.18 20.01
CA PRO A 36 -14.27 -14.37 21.28
C PRO A 36 -15.11 -13.89 22.46
N ALA A 37 -15.82 -12.76 22.36
CA ALA A 37 -16.66 -12.25 23.44
C ALA A 37 -17.80 -13.21 23.81
N VAL A 38 -18.39 -13.90 22.83
CA VAL A 38 -19.38 -14.97 23.08
C VAL A 38 -18.72 -16.16 23.79
N GLN A 39 -17.54 -16.59 23.35
CA GLN A 39 -16.83 -17.75 23.92
C GLN A 39 -16.49 -17.57 25.40
N ILE A 40 -16.13 -16.35 25.82
CA ILE A 40 -15.82 -16.03 27.22
C ILE A 40 -17.02 -15.52 28.03
N GLY A 41 -18.22 -15.47 27.44
CA GLY A 41 -19.42 -14.96 28.11
C GLY A 41 -19.40 -13.47 28.43
N ALA A 42 -18.62 -12.66 27.70
CA ALA A 42 -18.44 -11.23 27.99
C ALA A 42 -19.65 -10.35 27.65
N LEU A 43 -20.70 -10.89 27.00
CA LEU A 43 -21.87 -10.12 26.56
C LEU A 43 -22.96 -9.90 27.63
N GLY A 44 -22.66 -10.17 28.91
CA GLY A 44 -23.66 -10.23 29.97
C GLY A 44 -24.28 -8.89 30.44
N THR A 45 -23.74 -7.73 30.02
CA THR A 45 -24.25 -6.42 30.47
C THR A 45 -24.53 -5.46 29.31
N GLY A 46 -25.51 -4.56 29.47
CA GLY A 46 -25.90 -3.60 28.43
C GLY A 46 -24.77 -2.68 27.98
N VAL A 47 -23.87 -2.29 28.89
CA VAL A 47 -22.68 -1.49 28.55
C VAL A 47 -21.70 -2.28 27.68
N ARG A 48 -21.46 -3.56 28.00
CA ARG A 48 -20.58 -4.43 27.20
C ARG A 48 -21.16 -4.69 25.81
N LEU A 49 -22.49 -4.82 25.72
CA LEU A 49 -23.19 -4.93 24.44
C LEU A 49 -23.09 -3.65 23.61
N ALA A 50 -23.20 -2.48 24.24
CA ALA A 50 -22.99 -1.20 23.55
C ALA A 50 -21.56 -1.07 23.01
N LEU A 51 -20.56 -1.45 23.81
CA LEU A 51 -19.15 -1.43 23.40
C LEU A 51 -18.86 -2.41 22.25
N THR A 52 -19.47 -3.59 22.24
CA THR A 52 -19.30 -4.54 21.13
C THR A 52 -20.01 -4.08 19.85
N VAL A 53 -21.09 -3.31 19.93
CA VAL A 53 -21.79 -2.75 18.76
C VAL A 53 -21.12 -1.47 18.22
N ALA A 54 -20.39 -0.73 19.05
CA ALA A 54 -19.76 0.54 18.67
C ALA A 54 -18.90 0.50 17.38
N PRO A 55 -18.04 -0.52 17.14
CA PRO A 55 -17.27 -0.60 15.90
C PRO A 55 -18.14 -0.69 14.65
N LEU A 56 -19.29 -1.36 14.75
CA LEU A 56 -20.22 -1.51 13.63
C LEU A 56 -20.91 -0.18 13.29
N LEU A 57 -21.21 0.64 14.31
CA LEU A 57 -21.72 2.00 14.12
C LEU A 57 -20.68 2.90 13.44
N VAL A 58 -19.41 2.79 13.85
CA VAL A 58 -18.31 3.56 13.24
C VAL A 58 -18.04 3.11 11.82
N LEU A 59 -18.12 1.81 11.53
CA LEU A 59 -18.04 1.28 10.17
C LEU A 59 -19.17 1.83 9.29
N ALA A 60 -20.41 1.75 9.77
CA ALA A 60 -21.58 2.26 9.05
C ALA A 60 -21.49 3.77 8.82
N ALA A 61 -21.05 4.53 9.83
CA ALA A 61 -20.82 5.97 9.72
C ALA A 61 -19.69 6.29 8.73
N GLY A 62 -18.59 5.54 8.76
CA GLY A 62 -17.46 5.71 7.84
C GLY A 62 -17.86 5.48 6.38
N VAL A 63 -18.70 4.48 6.12
CA VAL A 63 -19.24 4.19 4.78
C VAL A 63 -20.27 5.25 4.36
N ALA A 64 -21.19 5.63 5.26
CA ALA A 64 -22.22 6.63 4.97
C ALA A 64 -21.63 8.02 4.69
N LEU A 65 -20.66 8.44 5.51
CA LEU A 65 -19.95 9.71 5.38
C LEU A 65 -18.79 9.64 4.37
N ARG A 66 -18.45 8.45 3.88
CA ARG A 66 -17.32 8.17 2.97
C ARG A 66 -16.00 8.78 3.46
N SER A 67 -15.78 8.67 4.76
CA SER A 67 -14.61 9.27 5.40
C SER A 67 -13.49 8.24 5.52
N GLU A 68 -12.38 8.52 4.84
CA GLU A 68 -11.15 7.72 4.94
C GLU A 68 -10.62 7.67 6.38
N LEU A 69 -10.68 8.80 7.09
CA LEU A 69 -10.24 8.88 8.49
C LEU A 69 -11.07 7.96 9.40
N ILE A 70 -12.38 7.88 9.18
CA ILE A 70 -13.26 7.02 9.98
C ILE A 70 -13.03 5.55 9.62
N LEU A 71 -12.87 5.21 8.34
CA LEU A 71 -12.72 3.81 7.92
C LEU A 71 -11.33 3.23 8.22
N LEU A 72 -10.26 4.02 8.04
CA LEU A 72 -8.88 3.57 8.24
C LEU A 72 -8.38 3.83 9.65
N GLY A 73 -8.87 4.88 10.32
CA GLY A 73 -8.48 5.22 11.68
C GLY A 73 -9.55 4.84 12.70
N GLY A 74 -10.76 5.37 12.52
CA GLY A 74 -11.86 5.22 13.49
C GLY A 74 -12.27 3.76 13.73
N PHE A 75 -12.61 3.02 12.68
CA PHE A 75 -13.09 1.65 12.78
C PHE A 75 -12.05 0.72 13.44
N PRO A 76 -10.78 0.63 12.96
CA PRO A 76 -9.77 -0.19 13.61
C PRO A 76 -9.53 0.20 15.07
N SER A 77 -9.57 1.49 15.39
CA SER A 77 -9.41 1.97 16.78
C SER A 77 -10.57 1.53 17.67
N THR A 78 -11.80 1.58 17.16
CA THR A 78 -12.97 1.17 17.95
C THR A 78 -13.04 -0.32 18.21
N LEU A 79 -12.44 -1.17 17.36
CA LEU A 79 -12.29 -2.61 17.62
C LEU A 79 -11.50 -2.90 18.90
N LEU A 80 -10.66 -1.95 19.36
CA LEU A 80 -9.90 -2.08 20.60
C LEU A 80 -10.73 -1.78 21.84
N LEU A 81 -11.86 -1.07 21.74
CA LEU A 81 -12.66 -0.67 22.91
C LEU A 81 -13.12 -1.87 23.75
N PRO A 82 -13.72 -2.94 23.17
CA PRO A 82 -14.11 -4.11 23.96
C PRO A 82 -12.90 -4.80 24.60
N ILE A 83 -11.77 -4.84 23.89
CA ILE A 83 -10.52 -5.46 24.35
C ILE A 83 -9.91 -4.68 25.51
N THR A 84 -10.01 -3.34 25.53
CA THR A 84 -9.51 -2.53 26.65
C THR A 84 -10.28 -2.75 27.94
N VAL A 85 -11.58 -3.04 27.85
CA VAL A 85 -12.44 -3.27 29.01
C VAL A 85 -12.37 -4.73 29.48
N GLU A 86 -12.27 -5.67 28.53
CA GLU A 86 -12.16 -7.10 28.81
C GLU A 86 -10.98 -7.70 28.01
N PRO A 87 -9.75 -7.59 28.53
CA PRO A 87 -8.53 -8.06 27.84
C PRO A 87 -8.56 -9.56 27.52
N ALA A 88 -9.37 -10.33 28.26
CA ALA A 88 -9.58 -11.75 28.00
C ALA A 88 -10.10 -12.03 26.59
N ILE A 89 -10.78 -11.09 25.93
CA ILE A 89 -11.25 -11.21 24.53
C ILE A 89 -10.06 -11.43 23.57
N ALA A 90 -8.90 -10.83 23.85
CA ALA A 90 -7.70 -10.90 23.02
C ALA A 90 -6.69 -11.97 23.50
N ALA A 91 -7.07 -12.84 24.44
CA ALA A 91 -6.14 -13.79 25.02
C ALA A 91 -5.66 -14.82 23.98
N ALA A 92 -4.35 -15.09 23.97
CA ALA A 92 -3.71 -15.96 22.99
C ALA A 92 -4.30 -17.38 22.94
N HIS A 93 -4.81 -17.91 24.05
CA HIS A 93 -5.44 -19.23 24.09
C HIS A 93 -6.76 -19.30 23.30
N LEU A 94 -7.48 -18.18 23.11
CA LEU A 94 -8.70 -18.12 22.30
C LEU A 94 -8.37 -18.08 20.81
N PHE A 95 -7.23 -17.49 20.46
CA PHE A 95 -6.70 -17.37 19.12
C PHE A 95 -5.53 -18.33 18.92
N GLY A 96 -5.83 -19.61 18.71
CA GLY A 96 -4.83 -20.54 18.15
C GLY A 96 -4.21 -19.97 16.86
N PRO A 97 -3.02 -20.45 16.44
CA PRO A 97 -2.22 -19.82 15.39
C PRO A 97 -2.97 -19.62 14.07
N ILE A 98 -3.84 -20.58 13.71
CA ILE A 98 -4.69 -20.50 12.51
C ILE A 98 -5.72 -19.38 12.63
N ARG A 99 -6.42 -19.26 13.77
CA ARG A 99 -7.44 -18.23 13.97
C ARG A 99 -6.81 -16.84 13.97
N LEU A 100 -5.66 -16.69 14.61
CA LEU A 100 -4.90 -15.44 14.59
C LEU A 100 -4.52 -15.06 13.15
N ALA A 101 -4.00 -16.01 12.36
CA ALA A 101 -3.63 -15.76 10.97
C ALA A 101 -4.83 -15.34 10.12
N VAL A 102 -5.98 -16.01 10.25
CA VAL A 102 -7.22 -15.67 9.54
C VAL A 102 -7.71 -14.26 9.90
N VAL A 103 -7.69 -13.92 11.19
CA VAL A 103 -8.11 -12.59 11.67
C VAL A 103 -7.15 -11.51 11.19
N ALA A 104 -5.84 -11.74 11.28
CA ALA A 104 -4.82 -10.82 10.79
C ALA A 104 -4.95 -10.57 9.28
N LEU A 105 -5.13 -11.65 8.50
CA LEU A 105 -5.40 -11.54 7.06
C LEU A 105 -6.68 -10.75 6.77
N GLY A 106 -7.74 -10.95 7.55
CA GLY A 106 -8.98 -10.19 7.45
C GLY A 106 -8.78 -8.69 7.68
N VAL A 107 -8.03 -8.32 8.73
CA VAL A 107 -7.71 -6.92 9.04
C VAL A 107 -6.86 -6.30 7.93
N ILE A 108 -5.82 -7.00 7.47
CA ILE A 108 -4.95 -6.54 6.38
C ILE A 108 -5.77 -6.37 5.09
N ALA A 109 -6.61 -7.35 4.74
CA ALA A 109 -7.47 -7.28 3.57
C ALA A 109 -8.45 -6.09 3.67
N TYR A 110 -9.03 -5.85 4.85
CA TYR A 110 -9.88 -4.68 5.09
C TYR A 110 -9.13 -3.37 4.87
N LEU A 111 -7.95 -3.20 5.46
CA LEU A 111 -7.16 -1.96 5.34
C LEU A 111 -6.69 -1.73 3.90
N LEU A 112 -6.23 -2.78 3.22
CA LEU A 112 -5.81 -2.70 1.82
C LEU A 112 -6.99 -2.35 0.92
N ALA A 113 -8.12 -3.06 1.05
CA ALA A 113 -9.32 -2.78 0.30
C ALA A 113 -9.82 -1.35 0.56
N GLY A 114 -9.92 -0.95 1.83
CA GLY A 114 -10.33 0.39 2.24
C GLY A 114 -9.44 1.48 1.62
N SER A 115 -8.11 1.33 1.68
CA SER A 115 -7.19 2.30 1.08
C SER A 115 -7.24 2.29 -0.46
N TYR A 116 -7.34 1.11 -1.08
CA TYR A 116 -7.37 0.96 -2.53
C TYR A 116 -8.63 1.58 -3.12
N PHE A 117 -9.80 1.24 -2.57
CA PHE A 117 -11.07 1.75 -3.08
C PHE A 117 -11.28 3.25 -2.84
N MET A 118 -10.66 3.81 -1.79
CA MET A 118 -10.70 5.26 -1.54
C MET A 118 -9.69 6.05 -2.38
N SER A 119 -8.53 5.47 -2.70
CA SER A 119 -7.52 6.13 -3.53
C SER A 119 -7.81 6.05 -5.04
N PHE A 120 -8.51 5.00 -5.48
CA PHE A 120 -8.75 4.77 -6.90
C PHE A 120 -9.82 5.71 -7.47
N HIS A 121 -9.36 6.74 -8.15
CA HIS A 121 -10.20 7.56 -9.03
C HIS A 121 -10.07 6.97 -10.43
N GLU A 122 -11.16 6.44 -10.98
CA GLU A 122 -11.16 5.95 -12.37
C GLU A 122 -10.78 7.13 -13.28
N PRO A 123 -9.60 7.11 -13.93
CA PRO A 123 -9.19 8.22 -14.76
C PRO A 123 -10.15 8.34 -15.93
N ALA A 124 -10.45 9.59 -16.33
CA ALA A 124 -11.31 9.85 -17.48
C ALA A 124 -10.84 9.02 -18.69
N THR A 125 -11.79 8.42 -19.42
CA THR A 125 -11.47 7.58 -20.57
C THR A 125 -10.54 8.34 -21.52
N PRO A 126 -9.35 7.79 -21.82
CA PRO A 126 -8.35 8.51 -22.60
C PRO A 126 -8.90 8.76 -24.01
N ARG A 127 -8.91 10.03 -24.44
CA ARG A 127 -9.40 10.44 -25.77
C ARG A 127 -8.60 9.84 -26.93
N ALA A 128 -7.33 9.49 -26.69
CA ALA A 128 -6.48 8.78 -27.62
C ALA A 128 -5.43 7.99 -26.86
N GLN A 129 -5.21 6.74 -27.28
CA GLN A 129 -4.11 5.91 -26.79
C GLN A 129 -3.10 5.78 -27.92
N ARG A 130 -1.88 6.30 -27.72
CA ARG A 130 -0.77 6.05 -28.62
C ARG A 130 0.21 5.13 -27.89
N PRO A 131 0.28 3.84 -28.26
CA PRO A 131 1.29 2.97 -27.68
C PRO A 131 2.68 3.48 -28.07
N LEU A 132 3.56 3.60 -27.08
CA LEU A 132 4.96 3.90 -27.34
C LEU A 132 5.59 2.64 -27.96
N ALA A 133 6.42 2.78 -29.00
CA ALA A 133 7.12 1.63 -29.60
C ALA A 133 8.00 0.87 -28.57
N SER A 134 8.36 1.52 -27.47
CA SER A 134 9.07 0.93 -26.34
C SER A 134 8.19 0.08 -25.41
N SER A 135 6.86 0.18 -25.45
CA SER A 135 5.97 -0.63 -24.59
C SER A 135 5.80 -2.06 -25.10
N THR A 136 6.15 -2.32 -26.35
CA THR A 136 6.18 -3.67 -26.95
C THR A 136 7.49 -4.42 -26.67
N ALA A 137 8.57 -3.72 -26.32
CA ALA A 137 9.76 -4.34 -25.78
C ALA A 137 9.48 -4.71 -24.31
N GLY A 138 9.48 -6.01 -24.00
CA GLY A 138 9.25 -6.48 -22.63
C GLY A 138 10.21 -5.84 -21.62
N PRO A 139 9.91 -5.96 -20.30
CA PRO A 139 10.72 -5.31 -19.27
C PRO A 139 12.17 -5.78 -19.36
N ALA A 140 13.10 -4.82 -19.50
CA ALA A 140 14.53 -5.10 -19.63
C ALA A 140 15.04 -5.92 -18.43
N GLU A 141 16.03 -6.79 -18.63
CA GLU A 141 16.48 -7.75 -17.61
C GLU A 141 16.87 -7.11 -16.27
N ARG A 142 17.43 -5.89 -16.31
CA ARG A 142 17.75 -5.11 -15.10
C ARG A 142 16.52 -4.85 -14.22
N TRP A 143 15.37 -4.59 -14.83
CA TRP A 143 14.11 -4.35 -14.11
C TRP A 143 13.58 -5.63 -13.48
N ARG A 144 13.66 -6.77 -14.19
CA ARG A 144 13.27 -8.08 -13.65
C ARG A 144 14.16 -8.51 -12.47
N ARG A 145 15.44 -8.15 -12.48
CA ARG A 145 16.34 -8.39 -11.33
C ARG A 145 15.97 -7.49 -10.15
N ARG A 146 15.73 -6.19 -10.36
CA ARG A 146 15.28 -5.26 -9.32
C ARG A 146 13.94 -5.68 -8.71
N GLU A 147 13.00 -6.09 -9.54
CA GLU A 147 11.69 -6.59 -9.12
C GLU A 147 11.81 -7.81 -8.20
N ARG A 148 12.65 -8.79 -8.56
CA ARG A 148 12.92 -9.96 -7.69
C ARG A 148 13.48 -9.54 -6.34
N VAL A 149 14.46 -8.64 -6.32
CA VAL A 149 15.04 -8.12 -5.06
C VAL A 149 13.99 -7.41 -4.21
N TYR A 150 13.08 -6.65 -4.83
CA TYR A 150 11.96 -6.03 -4.09
C TYR A 150 10.99 -7.05 -3.53
N TRP A 151 10.67 -8.10 -4.28
CA TRP A 151 9.84 -9.19 -3.76
C TRP A 151 10.51 -9.93 -2.60
N GLU A 152 11.81 -10.20 -2.68
CA GLU A 152 12.59 -10.82 -1.60
C GLU A 152 12.64 -9.92 -0.36
N LEU A 153 12.95 -8.64 -0.53
CA LEU A 153 12.94 -7.66 0.56
C LEU A 153 11.55 -7.52 1.18
N THR A 154 10.49 -7.55 0.37
CA THR A 154 9.11 -7.49 0.83
C THR A 154 8.74 -8.76 1.61
N ALA A 155 9.08 -9.94 1.08
CA ALA A 155 8.85 -11.19 1.76
C ALA A 155 9.57 -11.21 3.13
N LEU A 156 10.85 -10.82 3.16
CA LEU A 156 11.62 -10.74 4.39
C LEU A 156 11.04 -9.71 5.37
N SER A 157 10.56 -8.56 4.84
CA SER A 157 9.91 -7.50 5.64
C SER A 157 8.68 -7.97 6.42
N VAL A 158 7.99 -8.98 5.90
CA VAL A 158 6.76 -9.55 6.47
C VAL A 158 7.04 -10.81 7.27
N VAL A 159 7.87 -11.72 6.75
CA VAL A 159 8.12 -13.03 7.36
C VAL A 159 8.84 -12.90 8.71
N CYS A 160 9.88 -12.07 8.80
CA CYS A 160 10.64 -11.90 10.04
C CYS A 160 9.83 -11.42 11.25
N PRO A 161 9.02 -10.34 11.18
CA PRO A 161 8.23 -9.90 12.33
C PRO A 161 7.11 -10.89 12.64
N VAL A 162 6.51 -11.53 11.63
CA VAL A 162 5.50 -12.56 11.82
C VAL A 162 6.06 -13.76 12.57
N LEU A 163 7.26 -14.23 12.21
CA LEU A 163 7.94 -15.31 12.93
C LEU A 163 8.31 -14.90 14.36
N GLY A 164 8.79 -13.68 14.56
CA GLY A 164 9.09 -13.15 15.89
C GLY A 164 7.85 -13.14 16.80
N LEU A 165 6.72 -12.62 16.30
CA LEU A 165 5.45 -12.67 17.01
C LEU A 165 4.97 -14.10 17.23
N TYR A 166 5.12 -14.98 16.23
CA TYR A 166 4.71 -16.37 16.34
C TYR A 166 5.45 -17.08 17.49
N TRP A 167 6.77 -16.92 17.59
CA TRP A 167 7.54 -17.50 18.70
C TRP A 167 7.10 -16.94 20.05
N VAL A 168 6.99 -15.61 20.18
CA VAL A 168 6.60 -14.98 21.46
C VAL A 168 5.23 -15.45 21.96
N ASN A 169 4.28 -15.71 21.06
CA ASN A 169 2.91 -16.04 21.44
C ASN A 169 2.60 -17.54 21.47
N PHE A 170 3.37 -18.38 20.76
CA PHE A 170 3.04 -19.80 20.60
C PHE A 170 4.17 -20.78 20.96
N ASP A 171 5.38 -20.31 21.26
CA ASP A 171 6.46 -21.20 21.72
C ASP A 171 6.31 -21.53 23.22
N PRO A 172 6.04 -22.79 23.60
CA PRO A 172 5.88 -23.18 25.00
C PRO A 172 7.14 -22.98 25.83
N ALA A 173 8.34 -22.98 25.23
CA ALA A 173 9.58 -22.72 25.95
C ALA A 173 9.68 -21.26 26.41
N ILE A 174 9.21 -20.31 25.59
CA ILE A 174 9.19 -18.89 25.96
C ILE A 174 8.15 -18.64 27.04
N GLU A 175 6.96 -19.25 26.94
CA GLU A 175 5.94 -19.16 27.98
C GLU A 175 6.43 -19.73 29.32
N ALA A 176 7.06 -20.91 29.30
CA ALA A 176 7.63 -21.53 30.50
C ALA A 176 8.72 -20.65 31.13
N PHE A 177 9.60 -20.08 30.31
CA PHE A 177 10.64 -19.15 30.77
C PHE A 177 10.03 -17.90 31.42
N LEU A 178 9.02 -17.29 30.79
CA LEU A 178 8.34 -16.13 31.33
C LEU A 178 7.56 -16.46 32.61
N ALA A 179 6.94 -17.64 32.69
CA ALA A 179 6.26 -18.11 33.89
C ALA A 179 7.23 -18.34 35.06
N GLN A 180 8.43 -18.85 34.77
CA GLN A 180 9.47 -19.04 35.77
C GLN A 180 10.04 -17.72 36.28
N MET A 181 10.29 -16.75 35.39
CA MET A 181 10.92 -15.47 35.76
C MET A 181 9.93 -14.43 36.30
N TYR A 182 8.67 -14.47 35.84
CA TYR A 182 7.66 -13.44 36.11
C TYR A 182 6.30 -14.07 36.47
N ALA A 183 6.27 -14.83 37.57
CA ALA A 183 5.06 -15.47 38.08
C ALA A 183 3.89 -14.47 38.20
N GLY A 184 2.73 -14.84 37.63
CA GLY A 184 1.52 -14.02 37.62
C GLY A 184 1.54 -12.79 36.69
N ARG A 185 2.64 -12.52 35.97
CA ARG A 185 2.77 -11.38 35.04
C ARG A 185 3.12 -11.79 33.59
N VAL A 186 2.95 -13.08 33.26
CA VAL A 186 3.31 -13.66 31.96
C VAL A 186 2.66 -12.92 30.79
N ALA A 187 1.37 -12.62 30.87
CA ALA A 187 0.64 -11.92 29.80
C ALA A 187 1.18 -10.50 29.53
N ALA A 188 1.50 -9.74 30.60
CA ALA A 188 2.08 -8.41 30.48
C ALA A 188 3.49 -8.46 29.87
N MET A 189 4.31 -9.43 30.28
CA MET A 189 5.66 -9.60 29.76
C MET A 189 5.69 -10.10 28.32
N SER A 190 4.78 -11.01 27.94
CA SER A 190 4.59 -11.42 26.55
C SER A 190 4.17 -10.24 25.67
N THR A 191 3.27 -9.37 26.17
CA THR A 191 2.89 -8.14 25.48
C THR A 191 4.09 -7.20 25.29
N LEU A 192 4.90 -7.00 26.33
CA LEU A 192 6.10 -6.18 26.25
C LEU A 192 7.12 -6.76 25.27
N LEU A 193 7.27 -8.08 25.23
CA LEU A 193 8.14 -8.78 24.28
C LEU A 193 7.65 -8.62 22.84
N ASN A 194 6.34 -8.73 22.59
CA ASN A 194 5.74 -8.43 21.29
C ASN A 194 6.02 -6.98 20.85
N VAL A 195 5.84 -6.01 21.74
CA VAL A 195 6.16 -4.59 21.46
C VAL A 195 7.65 -4.41 21.17
N ALA A 196 8.53 -5.08 21.93
CA ALA A 196 9.97 -5.03 21.71
C ALA A 196 10.36 -5.61 20.34
N VAL A 197 9.81 -6.77 19.97
CA VAL A 197 10.02 -7.39 18.64
C VAL A 197 9.55 -6.46 17.52
N LEU A 198 8.36 -5.88 17.65
CA LEU A 198 7.82 -4.94 16.66
C LEU A 198 8.65 -3.67 16.56
N THR A 199 9.08 -3.11 17.69
CA THR A 199 9.89 -1.89 17.74
C THR A 199 11.26 -2.13 17.13
N LEU A 200 11.92 -3.23 17.51
CA LEU A 200 13.19 -3.64 16.92
C LEU A 200 13.05 -3.83 15.41
N TRP A 201 11.98 -4.49 14.97
CA TRP A 201 11.74 -4.69 13.56
C TRP A 201 11.47 -3.38 12.81
N LEU A 202 10.69 -2.48 13.38
CA LEU A 202 10.43 -1.15 12.80
C LEU A 202 11.73 -0.38 12.62
N LEU A 203 12.62 -0.41 13.60
CA LEU A 203 13.95 0.22 13.52
C LEU A 203 14.80 -0.43 12.43
N LEU A 204 14.88 -1.76 12.39
CA LEU A 204 15.60 -2.50 11.35
C LEU A 204 15.04 -2.18 9.96
N TYR A 205 13.73 -2.14 9.81
CA TYR A 205 13.08 -1.79 8.56
C TYR A 205 13.42 -0.36 8.12
N LEU A 206 13.34 0.60 9.05
CA LEU A 206 13.59 2.01 8.75
C LEU A 206 15.06 2.29 8.40
N PHE A 207 16.02 1.68 9.11
CA PHE A 207 17.44 1.94 8.92
C PHE A 207 18.08 1.04 7.85
N VAL A 208 17.68 -0.23 7.75
CA VAL A 208 18.29 -1.20 6.83
C VAL A 208 17.50 -1.26 5.52
N PHE A 209 16.21 -1.58 5.58
CA PHE A 209 15.41 -1.87 4.37
C PHE A 209 15.07 -0.58 3.61
N LEU A 210 14.54 0.43 4.30
CA LEU A 210 14.16 1.70 3.67
C LEU A 210 15.38 2.46 3.16
N GLY A 211 16.52 2.34 3.85
CA GLY A 211 17.81 2.90 3.42
C GLY A 211 18.24 2.38 2.06
N VAL A 212 18.13 1.07 1.82
CA VAL A 212 18.47 0.43 0.53
C VAL A 212 17.48 0.79 -0.59
N LEU A 213 16.22 1.06 -0.24
CA LEU A 213 15.17 1.41 -1.19
C LEU A 213 15.17 2.91 -1.58
N LYS A 214 15.71 3.80 -0.73
CA LYS A 214 15.71 5.25 -0.94
C LYS A 214 16.36 5.69 -2.27
N PRO A 215 17.52 5.16 -2.71
CA PRO A 215 18.13 5.52 -4.00
C PRO A 215 17.27 5.15 -5.21
N HIS A 216 16.46 4.09 -5.08
CA HIS A 216 15.62 3.57 -6.16
C HIS A 216 14.31 4.34 -6.31
N ARG A 217 13.85 5.00 -5.24
CA ARG A 217 12.61 5.79 -5.22
C ARG A 217 12.78 7.18 -5.86
N THR A 218 14.00 7.70 -5.92
CA THR A 218 14.33 9.01 -6.51
C THR A 218 14.40 9.02 -8.05
N GLY A 219 14.01 7.93 -8.71
CA GLY A 219 14.07 7.81 -10.17
C GLY A 219 15.46 7.45 -10.66
N ASP A 220 15.51 6.67 -11.74
CA ASP A 220 16.74 6.20 -12.38
C ASP A 220 17.53 7.44 -12.85
N ARG A 221 18.63 7.77 -12.17
CA ARG A 221 19.48 8.93 -12.53
C ARG A 221 19.86 8.87 -14.01
N ASP A 222 20.13 7.67 -14.49
CA ASP A 222 20.46 7.36 -15.88
C ASP A 222 19.33 7.75 -16.84
N LEU A 223 18.07 7.54 -16.45
CA LEU A 223 16.90 7.91 -17.26
C LEU A 223 16.66 9.42 -17.26
N VAL A 224 16.95 10.10 -16.15
CA VAL A 224 16.92 11.57 -16.07
C VAL A 224 18.03 12.17 -16.94
N THR A 225 19.24 11.59 -16.92
CA THR A 225 20.34 12.01 -17.79
C THR A 225 20.04 11.72 -19.26
N ASP A 226 19.48 10.55 -19.58
CA ASP A 226 19.09 10.21 -20.95
C ASP A 226 18.00 11.15 -21.47
N LEU A 227 16.98 11.46 -20.65
CA LEU A 227 15.95 12.45 -21.01
C LEU A 227 16.54 13.86 -21.17
N ALA A 228 17.50 14.24 -20.34
CA ALA A 228 18.20 15.51 -20.47
C ALA A 228 19.03 15.57 -21.76
N MET A 229 19.75 14.50 -22.11
CA MET A 229 20.50 14.38 -23.36
C MET A 229 19.57 14.38 -24.58
N THR A 230 18.47 13.66 -24.51
CA THR A 230 17.47 13.60 -25.60
C THR A 230 16.80 14.97 -25.78
N ARG A 231 16.51 15.70 -24.69
CA ARG A 231 16.03 17.09 -24.75
C ARG A 231 17.08 18.05 -25.32
N ALA A 232 18.36 17.86 -24.98
CA ALA A 232 19.44 18.65 -25.56
C ALA A 232 19.61 18.38 -27.07
N GLN A 233 19.49 17.12 -27.49
CA GLN A 233 19.50 16.71 -28.90
C GLN A 233 18.25 17.17 -29.66
N ALA A 234 17.08 17.18 -29.03
CA ALA A 234 15.86 17.72 -29.62
C ALA A 234 15.92 19.26 -29.74
N ARG A 235 16.53 19.95 -28.76
CA ARG A 235 16.83 21.39 -28.83
C ARG A 235 17.90 21.72 -29.86
N SER A 236 18.79 20.79 -30.18
CA SER A 236 19.79 20.95 -31.25
C SER A 236 19.23 20.69 -32.65
N GLY A 237 17.91 20.66 -32.83
CA GLY A 237 17.21 20.81 -34.11
C GLY A 237 17.45 22.14 -34.83
N ARG A 238 18.63 22.75 -34.70
CA ARG A 238 19.13 23.76 -35.64
C ARG A 238 19.73 23.05 -36.85
N PRO A 239 19.46 23.54 -38.07
CA PRO A 239 19.94 22.92 -39.31
C PRO A 239 21.46 22.69 -39.25
N ARG A 240 21.87 21.46 -39.57
CA ARG A 240 23.29 21.06 -39.58
C ARG A 240 24.08 22.01 -40.48
N LEU A 241 25.30 22.39 -40.10
CA LEU A 241 26.21 23.25 -40.91
C LEU A 241 26.32 22.80 -42.37
N ARG A 242 26.21 21.49 -42.62
CA ARG A 242 26.19 20.89 -43.96
C ARG A 242 25.01 21.37 -44.84
N PHE A 243 23.85 21.66 -44.25
CA PHE A 243 22.70 22.23 -44.96
C PHE A 243 22.98 23.67 -45.41
N HIS A 244 23.56 24.50 -44.54
CA HIS A 244 23.94 25.87 -44.91
C HIS A 244 25.02 25.89 -45.99
N LEU A 245 26.01 24.98 -45.93
CA LEU A 245 27.02 24.83 -46.97
C LEU A 245 26.40 24.36 -48.30
N ALA A 246 25.45 23.43 -48.26
CA ALA A 246 24.74 22.97 -49.45
C ALA A 246 23.90 24.10 -50.08
N VAL A 247 23.21 24.92 -49.26
CA VAL A 247 22.45 26.09 -49.74
C VAL A 247 23.37 27.15 -50.33
N ALA A 248 24.51 27.45 -49.69
CA ALA A 248 25.49 28.39 -50.22
C ALA A 248 26.11 27.91 -51.54
N ALA A 249 26.43 26.62 -51.65
CA ALA A 249 26.94 26.02 -52.88
C ALA A 249 25.90 26.05 -54.02
N ALA A 250 24.63 25.76 -53.71
CA ALA A 250 23.53 25.83 -54.68
C ALA A 250 23.31 27.28 -55.19
N LEU A 251 23.36 28.27 -54.30
CA LEU A 251 23.27 29.68 -54.67
C LEU A 251 24.47 30.13 -55.52
N GLY A 252 25.68 29.71 -55.17
CA GLY A 252 26.89 30.00 -55.95
C GLY A 252 26.83 29.41 -57.36
N LEU A 253 26.36 28.17 -57.49
CA LEU A 253 26.15 27.54 -58.79
C LEU A 253 25.07 28.23 -59.61
N MET A 254 23.94 28.63 -59.01
CA MET A 254 22.92 29.42 -59.71
C MET A 254 23.47 30.76 -60.21
N ALA A 255 24.23 31.48 -59.38
CA ALA A 255 24.84 32.75 -59.78
C ALA A 255 25.83 32.58 -60.95
N ALA A 256 26.66 31.54 -60.90
CA ALA A 256 27.57 31.19 -62.00
C ALA A 256 26.81 30.86 -63.30
N LEU A 257 25.69 30.14 -63.20
CA LEU A 257 24.84 29.79 -64.34
C LEU A 257 24.18 31.01 -64.97
N VAL A 258 23.69 31.96 -64.16
CA VAL A 258 23.13 33.23 -64.63
C VAL A 258 24.20 34.08 -65.31
N TYR A 259 25.40 34.16 -64.74
CA TYR A 259 26.51 34.91 -65.32
C TYR A 259 26.97 34.34 -66.68
N LEU A 260 27.04 33.01 -66.79
CA LEU A 260 27.36 32.33 -68.05
C LEU A 260 26.27 32.48 -69.12
N ARG A 261 25.00 32.67 -68.72
CA ARG A 261 23.87 32.87 -69.63
C ARG A 261 23.76 34.32 -70.14
N HIS A 262 24.36 35.29 -69.46
CA HIS A 262 24.38 36.70 -69.86
C HIS A 262 25.65 37.13 -70.60
N ARG A 263 26.54 36.18 -70.91
CA ARG A 263 27.60 36.30 -71.92
C ARG A 263 27.14 35.67 -73.23
#